data_AF-A0A934YUN2-F1
#
_entry.id   AF-A0A934YUN2-F1
#
_cell.length_a   1.000
_cell.length_b   1.000
_cell.length_c   1.000
_cell.angle_alpha   90.00
_cell.angle_beta   90.00
_cell.angle_gamma   90.00
#
_symmetry.space_group_name_H-M   'P 1'
#
loop_
_entity.id
_entity.type
_entity.pdbx_description
1 polymer ?
#
loop_
_entity_poly.entity_id
_entity_poly.type
_entity_poly.pdbx_seq_one_letter_code
_entity_poly.pdbx_strand_id
1 'polypeptide(L)'
;MNHSTSTPNNSHSIKRSTLNWAAMIMLLFALPACQKCLTCEVHVTDSNGQSETRPYDDQCGNKTQLDMVRQGCEDVAQLLGGTCVCTKGN
;
A
#
# COMPACT_ATOMS: atom_id res chain seq x y z
N MET A 1 -5.63 36.62 -57.76
CA MET A 1 -5.17 35.39 -57.10
C MET A 1 -6.28 34.92 -56.19
N ASN A 2 -6.89 33.78 -56.53
CA ASN A 2 -7.53 32.72 -55.72
C ASN A 2 -8.45 33.11 -54.54
N HIS A 3 -9.60 32.52 -54.24
CA HIS A 3 -10.41 31.39 -54.72
C HIS A 3 -11.75 31.54 -53.96
N SER A 4 -12.90 31.51 -54.63
CA SER A 4 -13.91 30.42 -54.59
C SER A 4 -14.29 29.90 -53.17
N THR A 5 -15.45 30.27 -52.62
CA THR A 5 -16.79 29.61 -52.68
C THR A 5 -17.08 28.62 -51.55
N SER A 6 -18.33 28.68 -51.09
CA SER A 6 -19.18 27.60 -50.57
C SER A 6 -18.94 27.04 -49.16
N THR A 7 -19.82 27.46 -48.25
CA THR A 7 -20.47 26.54 -47.31
C THR A 7 -21.16 25.39 -48.05
N PRO A 8 -21.10 24.17 -47.50
CA PRO A 8 -22.31 23.38 -47.42
C PRO A 8 -22.58 22.87 -46.00
N ASN A 9 -23.83 23.09 -45.63
CA ASN A 9 -24.59 22.42 -44.59
C ASN A 9 -24.46 20.90 -44.76
N ASN A 10 -23.96 20.19 -43.75
CA ASN A 10 -24.19 18.75 -43.64
C ASN A 10 -24.34 18.35 -42.19
N SER A 11 -25.61 18.26 -41.82
CA SER A 11 -26.15 17.54 -40.67
C SER A 11 -25.68 16.08 -40.71
N HIS A 12 -24.62 15.76 -39.99
CA HIS A 12 -24.29 14.38 -39.62
C HIS A 12 -24.19 14.33 -38.10
N SER A 13 -25.35 14.13 -37.47
CA SER A 13 -25.47 13.73 -36.07
C SER A 13 -24.86 12.33 -35.91
N ILE A 14 -23.53 12.29 -35.75
CA ILE A 14 -22.83 11.10 -35.27
C ILE A 14 -23.24 10.96 -33.81
N LYS A 15 -24.31 10.19 -33.56
CA LYS A 15 -24.60 9.62 -32.25
C LYS A 15 -23.38 8.82 -31.82
N ARG A 16 -22.47 9.49 -31.09
CA ARG A 16 -21.38 8.83 -30.37
C ARG A 16 -22.03 7.96 -29.32
N SER A 17 -22.22 6.69 -29.64
CA SER A 17 -22.43 5.65 -28.63
C SER A 17 -21.15 5.61 -27.79
N THR A 18 -21.13 6.41 -26.73
CA THR A 18 -20.13 6.35 -25.66
C THR A 18 -20.32 5.02 -24.95
N LEU A 19 -19.75 3.97 -25.53
CA LEU A 19 -19.65 2.66 -24.93
C LEU A 19 -18.87 2.83 -23.62
N ASN A 20 -19.46 2.31 -22.54
CA ASN A 20 -19.10 2.53 -21.14
C ASN A 20 -17.75 1.88 -20.77
N TRP A 21 -16.61 2.51 -21.10
CA TRP A 21 -15.29 2.07 -20.60
C TRP A 21 -15.06 2.43 -19.11
N ALA A 22 -15.97 3.18 -18.49
CA ALA A 22 -15.88 3.58 -17.09
C ALA A 22 -16.26 2.44 -16.12
N ALA A 23 -17.01 1.43 -16.57
CA ALA A 23 -17.55 0.39 -15.69
C ALA A 23 -16.51 -0.68 -15.28
N MET A 24 -15.47 -0.93 -16.09
CA MET A 24 -14.45 -1.94 -15.75
C MET A 24 -13.41 -1.45 -14.74
N ILE A 25 -13.17 -0.14 -14.65
CA ILE A 25 -12.15 0.42 -13.74
C ILE A 25 -12.61 0.30 -12.28
N MET A 26 -13.92 0.39 -11.99
CA MET A 26 -14.43 0.35 -10.62
C MET A 26 -14.29 -1.02 -9.94
N LEU A 27 -14.18 -2.12 -10.69
CA LEU A 27 -14.12 -3.46 -10.09
C LEU A 27 -12.75 -3.79 -9.47
N LEU A 28 -11.67 -3.14 -9.93
CA LEU A 28 -10.30 -3.39 -9.45
C LEU A 28 -9.98 -2.69 -8.12
N PHE A 29 -10.75 -1.67 -7.74
CA PHE A 29 -10.59 -0.96 -6.47
C PHE A 29 -11.35 -1.61 -5.31
N ALA A 30 -12.19 -2.62 -5.57
CA ALA A 30 -13.02 -3.29 -4.58
C ALA A 30 -12.39 -4.56 -3.99
N LEU A 31 -11.15 -4.90 -4.38
CA LEU A 31 -10.39 -5.92 -3.66
C LEU A 31 -9.95 -5.27 -2.33
N PRO A 32 -10.34 -5.82 -1.17
CA PRO A 32 -9.72 -5.40 0.08
C PRO A 32 -8.24 -5.65 -0.11
N ALA A 33 -7.44 -4.58 -0.16
CA ALA A 33 -6.01 -4.70 -0.14
C ALA A 33 -5.72 -5.60 1.07
N CYS A 34 -5.18 -6.80 0.85
CA CYS A 34 -4.74 -7.67 1.94
C CYS A 34 -3.67 -6.89 2.70
N GLN A 35 -4.10 -6.10 3.68
CA GLN A 35 -3.23 -5.35 4.55
C GLN A 35 -2.50 -6.42 5.35
N LYS A 36 -1.23 -6.61 5.02
CA LYS A 36 -0.38 -7.47 5.82
C LYS A 36 -0.13 -6.70 7.11
N CYS A 37 -0.62 -7.24 8.21
CA CYS A 37 -0.29 -6.73 9.52
C CYS A 37 1.01 -7.37 9.99
N LEU A 38 1.86 -6.59 10.63
CA LEU A 38 3.09 -7.05 11.26
C LEU A 38 3.11 -6.50 12.68
N THR A 39 3.25 -7.40 13.64
CA THR A 39 3.42 -7.06 15.05
C THR A 39 4.83 -7.45 15.43
N CYS A 40 5.62 -6.49 15.93
CA CYS A 40 7.00 -6.69 16.30
C CYS A 40 7.19 -6.52 17.81
N GLU A 41 8.00 -7.40 18.38
CA GLU A 41 8.34 -7.43 19.80
C GLU A 41 9.86 -7.54 19.96
N VAL A 42 10.40 -6.88 20.97
CA VAL A 42 11.82 -6.96 21.32
C VAL A 42 11.97 -7.84 22.53
N HIS A 43 12.69 -8.95 22.37
CA HIS A 43 13.05 -9.86 23.45
C HIS A 43 14.42 -9.46 23.99
N VAL A 44 14.46 -9.00 25.24
CA VAL A 44 15.69 -8.69 25.96
C VAL A 44 15.89 -9.70 27.08
N THR A 45 17.14 -10.07 27.34
CA THR A 45 17.48 -10.88 28.52
C THR A 45 18.16 -9.95 29.51
N ASP A 46 17.55 -9.78 30.67
CA ASP A 46 18.09 -8.96 31.74
C ASP A 46 19.37 -9.58 32.32
N SER A 47 20.15 -8.80 33.07
CA SER A 47 21.38 -9.26 33.74
C SER A 47 21.13 -10.42 34.72
N ASN A 48 19.87 -10.60 35.15
CA ASN A 48 19.44 -11.72 35.99
C ASN A 48 19.08 -13.00 35.20
N GLY A 49 19.26 -13.01 33.88
CA GLY A 49 18.91 -14.14 33.00
C GLY A 49 17.41 -14.27 32.73
N GLN A 50 16.61 -13.28 33.13
CA GLN A 50 15.17 -13.25 32.87
C GLN A 50 14.91 -12.65 31.49
N SER A 51 14.14 -13.36 30.66
CA SER A 51 13.70 -12.84 29.36
C SER A 51 12.47 -11.95 29.54
N GLU A 52 12.57 -10.71 29.06
CA GLU A 52 11.48 -9.74 29.03
C GLU A 52 11.13 -9.44 27.56
N THR A 53 9.84 -9.53 27.23
CA THR A 53 9.34 -9.17 25.90
C THR A 53 8.72 -7.78 25.97
N ARG A 54 9.23 -6.86 25.16
CA ARG A 54 8.70 -5.50 25.05
C ARG A 54 8.00 -5.32 23.71
N PRO A 55 6.71 -4.91 23.69
CA PRO A 55 6.05 -4.59 22.43
C PRO A 55 6.75 -3.40 21.79
N TYR A 56 7.08 -3.51 20.50
CA TYR A 56 7.67 -2.42 19.74
C TYR A 56 6.59 -1.61 19.04
N ASP A 57 5.94 -2.21 18.04
CA ASP A 57 4.91 -1.56 17.23
C ASP A 57 4.13 -2.62 16.43
N ASP A 58 2.86 -2.35 16.18
CA ASP A 58 1.97 -3.12 15.33
C ASP A 58 1.46 -2.25 14.17
N GLN A 59 1.77 -2.67 12.94
CA GLN A 59 1.43 -1.90 11.77
C GLN A 59 0.87 -2.77 10.64
N CYS A 60 -0.20 -2.28 10.02
CA CYS A 60 -0.83 -2.89 8.86
C CYS A 60 -0.61 -2.00 7.64
N GLY A 61 0.04 -2.53 6.60
CA GLY A 61 0.45 -1.68 5.50
C GLY A 61 1.02 -2.41 4.30
N ASN A 62 1.61 -1.62 3.40
CA ASN A 62 2.36 -2.16 2.27
C ASN A 62 3.73 -2.68 2.72
N LYS A 63 4.39 -3.49 1.88
CA LYS A 63 5.68 -4.11 2.21
C LYS A 63 6.72 -3.09 2.71
N THR A 64 6.78 -1.91 2.11
CA THR A 64 7.71 -0.85 2.52
C THR A 64 7.48 -0.40 3.97
N GLN A 65 6.24 -0.15 4.36
CA GLN A 65 5.89 0.21 5.74
C GLN A 65 6.27 -0.90 6.73
N LEU A 66 5.98 -2.15 6.37
CA LEU A 66 6.33 -3.30 7.23
C LEU A 66 7.84 -3.52 7.34
N ASP A 67 8.60 -3.30 6.25
CA ASP A 67 10.05 -3.36 6.27
C ASP A 67 10.65 -2.25 7.15
N MET A 68 10.08 -1.03 7.14
CA MET A 68 10.50 0.05 8.03
C MET A 68 10.29 -0.29 9.51
N VAL A 69 9.11 -0.84 9.86
CA VAL A 69 8.81 -1.26 11.24
C VAL A 69 9.76 -2.37 11.69
N ARG A 70 10.05 -3.34 10.80
CA ARG A 70 10.99 -4.42 11.07
C ARG A 70 12.41 -3.90 11.31
N GLN A 71 12.91 -3.00 10.44
CA GLN A 71 14.21 -2.38 10.64
C GLN A 71 14.26 -1.60 11.96
N GLY A 72 13.25 -0.78 12.26
CA GLY A 72 13.20 -0.03 13.51
C GLY A 72 13.22 -0.93 14.75
N CYS A 73 12.55 -2.08 14.70
CA CYS A 73 12.59 -3.08 15.76
C CYS A 73 13.97 -3.76 15.88
N GLU A 74 14.63 -4.09 14.77
CA GLU A 74 15.99 -4.64 14.77
C GLU A 74 17.00 -3.63 15.33
N ASP A 75 16.91 -2.35 14.97
CA ASP A 75 17.73 -1.26 15.52
C ASP A 75 17.55 -1.12 17.04
N VAL A 76 16.30 -1.13 17.53
CA VAL A 76 16.02 -1.06 18.97
C VAL A 76 16.47 -2.32 19.70
N ALA A 77 16.28 -3.50 19.10
CA ALA A 77 16.77 -4.74 19.66
C ALA A 77 18.29 -4.73 19.81
N GLN A 78 19.03 -4.27 18.79
CA GLN A 78 20.49 -4.11 18.89
C GLN A 78 20.90 -3.12 19.98
N LEU A 79 20.22 -1.98 20.08
CA LEU A 79 20.50 -0.97 21.09
C LEU A 79 20.28 -1.50 22.51
N LEU A 80 19.26 -2.34 22.71
CA LEU A 80 18.92 -2.93 24.00
C LEU A 80 19.65 -4.25 24.28
N GLY A 81 20.48 -4.74 23.35
CA GLY A 81 21.14 -6.06 23.47
C GLY A 81 20.18 -7.24 23.40
N GLY A 82 19.01 -7.05 22.78
CA GLY A 82 17.97 -8.04 22.59
C GLY A 82 17.87 -8.58 21.16
N THR A 83 16.76 -9.25 20.87
CA THR A 83 16.40 -9.77 19.55
C THR A 83 15.02 -9.28 19.16
N CYS A 84 14.87 -8.78 17.93
CA CYS A 84 13.57 -8.41 17.38
C CYS A 84 12.88 -9.66 16.81
N VAL A 85 11.61 -9.86 17.17
CA VAL A 85 10.76 -10.92 16.65
C VAL A 85 9.50 -10.27 16.08
N CYS A 86 9.27 -10.43 14.79
CA CYS A 86 8.08 -9.92 14.12
C CYS A 86 7.19 -11.06 13.64
N THR A 87 5.95 -11.08 14.10
CA THR A 87 4.90 -12.00 13.66
C THR A 87 3.96 -11.31 12.68
N LYS A 88 3.54 -12.05 11.64
CA LYS A 88 2.48 -11.56 10.74
C LYS A 88 1.14 -11.65 11.45
N GLY A 89 0.48 -10.51 11.63
CA GLY A 89 -0.93 -10.44 12.00
C GLY A 89 -1.79 -10.88 10.83
N ASN A 90 -2.80 -11.68 11.12
CA ASN A 90 -3.72 -12.27 10.13
C ASN A 90 -4.89 -11.31 9.83
#